data_AF-A0A0M3K7I7-F1
#
_entry.id   AF-A0A0M3K7I7-F1
#
_cell.length_a   1.000
_cell.length_b   1.000
_cell.length_c   1.000
_cell.angle_alpha   90.00
_cell.angle_beta   90.00
_cell.angle_gamma   90.00
#
_symmetry.space_group_name_H-M   'P 1'
#
loop_
_entity.id
_entity.type
_entity.pdbx_description
1 polymer ?
#
loop_
_entity_poly.entity_id
_entity_poly.type
_entity_poly.pdbx_seq_one_letter_code
_entity_poly.pdbx_strand_id
1 'polypeptide(L)'
;MLDKLLGNRDFLPNSWFNKLFSRYICGWHYVNPFCDNILFQIGGPDNQFNQSRVPVFLAHTPAGTSTQNIRHWRQMVQSGNTQAYDYGSAEENMKHYSQATAPLYNLSRVSTRVYLYWSDKDWLATETDIKRSLLPKIQPQFLKQNNRLNDYNHFDFIWGLRAPDEIYKPIIRIISAHESRRHAWRYRR
;
A
#
# COMPACT_ATOMS: atom_id res chain seq x y z
N MET A 1 -23.99 -11.93 -1.26
CA MET A 1 -24.47 -10.92 -2.25
C MET A 1 -23.29 -10.26 -2.97
N LEU A 2 -22.26 -9.76 -2.25
CA LEU A 2 -21.02 -9.23 -2.84
C LEU A 2 -20.12 -10.29 -3.53
N ASP A 3 -20.06 -11.52 -3.04
CA ASP A 3 -19.19 -12.56 -3.64
C ASP A 3 -19.62 -12.98 -5.04
N LYS A 4 -20.92 -12.84 -5.35
CA LYS A 4 -21.46 -13.02 -6.71
C LYS A 4 -21.18 -11.82 -7.62
N LEU A 5 -21.01 -10.61 -7.05
CA LEU A 5 -20.74 -9.38 -7.80
C LEU A 5 -19.27 -9.23 -8.22
N LEU A 6 -18.33 -9.73 -7.41
CA LEU A 6 -16.89 -9.56 -7.64
C LEU A 6 -16.26 -10.64 -8.54
N GLY A 7 -17.00 -11.71 -8.89
CA GLY A 7 -16.47 -12.84 -9.65
C GLY A 7 -15.40 -13.65 -8.89
N ASN A 8 -14.70 -14.55 -9.59
CA ASN A 8 -13.70 -15.45 -9.01
C ASN A 8 -12.32 -15.39 -9.72
N ARG A 9 -12.09 -14.36 -10.55
CA ARG A 9 -10.86 -14.22 -11.35
C ARG A 9 -10.22 -12.87 -11.09
N ASP A 10 -10.23 -11.98 -12.08
CA ASP A 10 -9.61 -10.67 -11.98
C ASP A 10 -10.59 -9.64 -11.43
N PHE A 11 -10.09 -8.80 -10.53
CA PHE A 11 -10.74 -7.60 -10.03
C PHE A 11 -10.06 -6.38 -10.63
N LEU A 12 -10.84 -5.56 -11.33
CA LEU A 12 -10.42 -4.33 -12.01
C LEU A 12 -9.14 -4.49 -12.88
N PRO A 13 -9.09 -5.47 -13.81
CA PRO A 13 -7.95 -5.60 -14.72
C PRO A 13 -7.79 -4.35 -15.59
N ASN A 14 -6.55 -3.93 -15.82
CA ASN A 14 -6.27 -2.78 -16.68
C ASN A 14 -6.47 -3.15 -18.17
N SER A 15 -7.72 -3.12 -18.61
CA SER A 15 -8.12 -3.43 -19.98
C SER A 15 -7.90 -2.26 -20.93
N TRP A 16 -7.75 -2.56 -22.23
CA TRP A 16 -7.72 -1.55 -23.31
C TRP A 16 -8.88 -0.55 -23.20
N PHE A 17 -10.07 -1.03 -22.82
CA PHE A 17 -11.27 -0.21 -22.73
C PHE A 17 -11.19 0.78 -21.57
N ASN A 18 -10.67 0.35 -20.42
CA ASN A 18 -10.44 1.20 -19.24
C ASN A 18 -9.38 2.29 -19.53
N LYS A 19 -8.32 1.95 -20.28
CA LYS A 19 -7.31 2.92 -20.74
C LYS A 19 -7.89 3.95 -21.69
N LEU A 20 -8.72 3.51 -22.64
CA LEU A 20 -9.37 4.37 -23.63
C LEU A 20 -10.36 5.31 -22.93
N PHE A 21 -11.22 4.77 -22.08
CA PHE A 21 -12.20 5.52 -21.30
C PHE A 21 -11.52 6.55 -20.37
N SER A 22 -10.50 6.14 -19.61
CA SER A 22 -9.74 7.04 -18.73
C SER A 22 -9.04 8.16 -19.50
N ARG A 23 -8.47 7.88 -20.68
CA ARG A 23 -7.75 8.88 -21.48
C ARG A 23 -8.68 9.94 -22.06
N TYR A 24 -9.84 9.54 -22.57
CA TYR A 24 -10.80 10.46 -23.19
C TYR A 24 -11.67 11.21 -22.18
N ILE A 25 -12.06 10.56 -21.08
CA ILE A 25 -12.97 11.16 -20.10
C ILE A 25 -12.22 11.94 -19.03
N CYS A 26 -11.21 11.35 -18.38
CA CYS A 26 -10.44 12.05 -17.36
C CYS A 26 -9.46 13.08 -17.96
N GLY A 27 -9.21 13.02 -19.27
CA GLY A 27 -8.51 14.08 -20.00
C GLY A 27 -9.38 15.30 -20.34
N TRP A 28 -10.70 15.22 -20.14
CA TRP A 28 -11.63 16.31 -20.40
C TRP A 28 -11.83 17.17 -19.15
N HIS A 29 -11.64 18.49 -19.29
CA HIS A 29 -11.63 19.45 -18.17
C HIS A 29 -12.89 19.39 -17.27
N TYR A 30 -14.05 19.05 -17.83
CA TYR A 30 -15.32 18.96 -17.09
C TYR A 30 -15.50 17.68 -16.25
N VAL A 31 -14.77 16.59 -16.54
CA VAL A 31 -14.92 15.29 -15.84
C VAL A 31 -13.71 14.96 -14.95
N ASN A 32 -12.63 15.72 -15.09
CA ASN A 32 -11.43 15.63 -14.25
C ASN A 32 -11.74 15.61 -12.73
N PRO A 33 -12.64 16.46 -12.19
CA PRO A 33 -12.95 16.45 -10.75
C PRO A 33 -13.59 15.15 -10.24
N PHE A 34 -14.28 14.40 -11.10
CA PHE A 34 -14.90 13.11 -10.73
C PHE A 34 -13.88 11.97 -10.74
N CYS A 35 -12.93 12.02 -11.67
CA CYS A 35 -11.82 11.08 -11.77
C CYS A 35 -10.83 11.24 -10.61
N ASP A 36 -10.55 12.48 -10.22
CA ASP A 36 -9.82 12.84 -9.00
C ASP A 36 -10.50 12.24 -7.75
N ASN A 37 -11.82 12.33 -7.67
CA ASN A 37 -12.63 11.88 -6.54
C ASN A 37 -12.50 10.37 -6.25
N ILE A 38 -12.32 9.52 -7.27
CA ILE A 38 -12.18 8.06 -7.07
C ILE A 38 -10.85 7.71 -6.40
N LEU A 39 -9.75 8.40 -6.75
CA LEU A 39 -8.46 8.22 -6.08
C LEU A 39 -8.53 8.75 -4.63
N PHE A 40 -9.13 9.93 -4.43
CA PHE A 40 -9.23 10.54 -3.10
C PHE A 40 -10.12 9.78 -2.12
N GLN A 41 -11.18 9.13 -2.60
CA GLN A 41 -12.04 8.30 -1.75
C GLN A 41 -11.32 7.11 -1.13
N ILE A 42 -10.21 6.67 -1.71
CA ILE A 42 -9.41 5.54 -1.23
C ILE A 42 -8.19 6.05 -0.46
N GLY A 43 -7.47 7.04 -0.99
CA GLY A 43 -6.18 7.46 -0.44
C GLY A 43 -6.26 8.47 0.71
N GLY A 44 -7.33 9.27 0.77
CA GLY A 44 -7.45 10.41 1.66
C GLY A 44 -7.33 11.78 0.96
N PRO A 45 -7.54 12.88 1.69
CA PRO A 45 -7.54 14.23 1.13
C PRO A 45 -6.15 14.59 0.60
N ASP A 46 -6.08 15.15 -0.60
CA ASP A 46 -4.83 15.48 -1.28
C ASP A 46 -4.68 16.97 -1.53
N ASN A 47 -3.44 17.42 -1.51
CA ASN A 47 -3.05 18.74 -1.95
C ASN A 47 -1.67 18.75 -2.63
N GLN A 48 -1.13 17.60 -3.05
CA GLN A 48 0.26 17.50 -3.48
C GLN A 48 0.52 16.80 -4.80
N PHE A 49 -0.45 16.18 -5.47
CA PHE A 49 -0.16 15.59 -6.79
C PHE A 49 -0.27 16.61 -7.94
N ASN A 50 0.41 16.29 -9.05
CA ASN A 50 0.32 17.09 -10.29
C ASN A 50 -0.99 16.78 -11.05
N GLN A 51 -1.98 17.68 -10.94
CA GLN A 51 -3.30 17.52 -11.57
C GLN A 51 -3.25 17.33 -13.08
N SER A 52 -2.29 17.92 -13.79
CA SER A 52 -2.13 17.73 -15.23
C SER A 52 -1.69 16.30 -15.59
N ARG A 53 -1.29 15.48 -14.61
CA ARG A 53 -0.87 14.07 -14.79
C ARG A 53 -1.93 13.05 -14.40
N VAL A 54 -3.08 13.47 -13.88
CA VAL A 54 -4.20 12.58 -13.54
C VAL A 54 -4.58 11.60 -14.65
N PRO A 55 -4.67 12.02 -15.94
CA PRO A 55 -4.98 11.07 -17.02
C PRO A 55 -3.96 9.93 -17.13
N VAL A 56 -2.69 10.18 -16.77
CA VAL A 56 -1.64 9.15 -16.76
C VAL A 56 -1.81 8.22 -15.57
N PHE A 57 -2.07 8.75 -14.38
CA PHE A 57 -2.26 7.93 -13.18
C PHE A 57 -3.42 6.94 -13.36
N LEU A 58 -4.55 7.41 -13.88
CA LEU A 58 -5.76 6.61 -14.08
C LEU A 58 -5.67 5.66 -15.29
N ALA A 59 -4.91 6.01 -16.33
CA ALA A 59 -4.64 5.07 -17.41
C ALA A 59 -3.81 3.86 -16.96
N HIS A 60 -3.04 4.02 -15.88
CA HIS A 60 -2.16 2.97 -15.34
C HIS A 60 -2.66 2.34 -14.05
N THR A 61 -3.66 2.94 -13.38
CA THR A 61 -4.18 2.50 -12.08
C THR A 61 -5.70 2.40 -12.10
N PRO A 62 -6.31 1.29 -11.66
CA PRO A 62 -5.67 0.08 -11.14
C PRO A 62 -4.99 -0.76 -12.24
N ALA A 63 -3.93 -1.49 -11.87
CA ALA A 63 -3.22 -2.42 -12.76
C ALA A 63 -3.86 -3.83 -12.79
N GLY A 64 -4.89 -4.06 -11.97
CA GLY A 64 -5.53 -5.37 -11.77
C GLY A 64 -4.98 -6.13 -10.56
N THR A 65 -5.85 -6.90 -9.92
CA THR A 65 -5.54 -7.86 -8.84
C THR A 65 -6.53 -9.03 -8.89
N SER A 66 -6.30 -10.13 -8.18
CA SER A 66 -7.30 -11.20 -8.07
C SER A 66 -8.46 -10.79 -7.15
N THR A 67 -9.66 -11.33 -7.39
CA THR A 67 -10.80 -11.16 -6.47
C THR A 67 -10.50 -11.75 -5.09
N GLN A 68 -9.71 -12.82 -5.03
CA GLN A 68 -9.28 -13.42 -3.76
C GLN A 68 -8.50 -12.42 -2.90
N ASN A 69 -7.61 -11.62 -3.50
CA ASN A 69 -6.87 -10.59 -2.78
C ASN A 69 -7.80 -9.55 -2.14
N ILE A 70 -8.84 -9.09 -2.87
CA ILE A 70 -9.83 -8.15 -2.33
C ILE A 70 -10.64 -8.78 -1.19
N ARG A 71 -11.01 -10.06 -1.32
CA ARG A 71 -11.66 -10.81 -0.23
C ARG A 71 -10.76 -10.90 0.99
N HIS A 72 -9.46 -11.09 0.80
CA HIS A 72 -8.48 -11.13 1.89
C HIS A 72 -8.39 -9.80 2.64
N TRP A 73 -8.31 -8.68 1.91
CA TRP A 73 -8.33 -7.34 2.52
C TRP A 73 -9.59 -7.12 3.36
N ARG A 74 -10.76 -7.54 2.86
CA ARG A 74 -12.01 -7.49 3.62
C ARG A 74 -11.93 -8.34 4.89
N GLN A 75 -11.39 -9.56 4.83
CA GLN A 75 -11.21 -10.42 6.01
C GLN A 75 -10.33 -9.74 7.07
N MET A 76 -9.26 -9.06 6.67
CA MET A 76 -8.40 -8.33 7.60
C MET A 76 -9.14 -7.16 8.25
N VAL A 77 -9.93 -6.38 7.48
CA VAL A 77 -10.76 -5.30 8.03
C VAL A 77 -11.80 -5.82 9.01
N GLN A 78 -12.48 -6.93 8.69
CA GLN A 78 -13.52 -7.51 9.53
C GLN A 78 -12.99 -8.14 10.82
N SER A 79 -11.82 -8.80 10.74
CA SER A 79 -11.21 -9.47 11.89
C SER A 79 -10.35 -8.55 12.76
N GLY A 80 -9.85 -7.44 12.19
CA GLY A 80 -8.83 -6.60 12.83
C GLY A 80 -7.45 -7.27 12.90
N ASN A 81 -7.27 -8.41 12.25
CA ASN A 81 -6.04 -9.21 12.34
C ASN A 81 -5.25 -9.19 11.04
N THR A 82 -3.92 -9.10 11.17
CA THR A 82 -2.99 -9.38 10.08
C THR A 82 -2.73 -10.89 10.02
N GLN A 83 -3.47 -11.60 9.19
CA GLN A 83 -3.46 -13.06 9.09
C GLN A 83 -3.50 -13.54 7.64
N ALA A 84 -3.20 -14.82 7.42
CA ALA A 84 -3.34 -15.45 6.11
C ALA A 84 -4.81 -15.47 5.65
N TYR A 85 -5.04 -15.79 4.38
CA TYR A 85 -6.39 -15.85 3.81
C TYR A 85 -7.21 -16.96 4.47
N ASP A 86 -8.43 -16.65 4.91
CA ASP A 86 -9.36 -17.66 5.39
C ASP A 86 -10.14 -18.25 4.21
N TYR A 87 -10.01 -19.55 3.98
CA TYR A 87 -10.69 -20.25 2.88
C TYR A 87 -12.17 -20.51 3.16
N GLY A 88 -12.68 -20.12 4.34
CA GLY A 88 -14.10 -20.14 4.68
C GLY A 88 -14.58 -21.45 5.29
N SER A 89 -13.71 -22.46 5.43
CA SER A 89 -14.00 -23.68 6.18
C SER A 89 -12.73 -24.24 6.84
N ALA A 90 -12.91 -24.98 7.93
CA ALA A 90 -11.81 -25.66 8.62
C ALA A 90 -11.12 -26.70 7.73
N GLU A 91 -11.88 -27.38 6.88
CA GLU A 91 -11.36 -28.38 5.94
C GLU A 91 -10.44 -27.73 4.89
N GLU A 92 -10.86 -26.62 4.30
CA GLU A 92 -10.04 -25.91 3.31
C GLU A 92 -8.80 -25.27 3.96
N ASN A 93 -8.96 -24.63 5.13
CA ASN A 93 -7.80 -24.12 5.87
C ASN A 93 -6.81 -25.24 6.23
N MET A 94 -7.30 -26.45 6.56
CA MET A 94 -6.44 -27.61 6.82
C MET A 94 -5.63 -28.01 5.58
N LYS A 95 -6.24 -28.00 4.39
CA LYS A 95 -5.55 -28.28 3.12
C LYS A 95 -4.44 -27.28 2.83
N HIS A 96 -4.60 -26.02 3.24
CA HIS A 96 -3.64 -24.94 2.95
C HIS A 96 -2.58 -24.72 4.04
N TYR A 97 -2.94 -24.91 5.31
CA TYR A 97 -2.12 -24.49 6.45
C TYR A 97 -1.81 -25.61 7.44
N SER A 98 -2.38 -26.81 7.25
CA SER A 98 -2.33 -27.89 8.24
C SER A 98 -2.88 -27.49 9.61
N GLN A 99 -3.79 -26.50 9.63
CA GLN A 99 -4.54 -26.05 10.80
C GLN A 99 -5.93 -25.56 10.37
N ALA A 100 -6.91 -25.63 11.28
CA ALA A 100 -8.31 -25.33 10.97
C ALA A 100 -8.60 -23.82 10.73
N THR A 101 -7.71 -22.93 11.16
CA THR A 101 -7.88 -21.48 11.07
C THR A 101 -6.73 -20.84 10.30
N ALA A 102 -6.95 -19.68 9.69
CA ALA A 102 -5.89 -18.95 9.03
C ALA A 102 -4.84 -18.45 10.06
N PRO A 103 -3.54 -18.76 9.89
CA PRO A 103 -2.51 -18.36 10.84
C PRO A 103 -2.27 -16.84 10.85
N LEU A 104 -1.99 -16.29 12.05
CA LEU A 104 -1.59 -14.90 12.23
C LEU A 104 -0.15 -14.67 11.75
N TYR A 105 0.09 -13.51 11.12
CA TYR A 105 1.45 -13.08 10.81
C TYR A 105 2.08 -12.44 12.05
N ASN A 106 3.11 -13.09 12.59
CA ASN A 106 3.85 -12.56 13.72
C ASN A 106 4.88 -11.50 13.28
N LEU A 107 4.44 -10.24 13.22
CA LEU A 107 5.29 -9.11 12.82
C LEU A 107 6.48 -8.87 13.76
N SER A 108 6.46 -9.39 14.99
CA SER A 108 7.64 -9.33 15.86
C SER A 108 8.80 -10.16 15.34
N ARG A 109 8.58 -11.10 14.41
CA ARG A 109 9.67 -11.87 13.78
C ARG A 109 10.40 -11.10 12.67
N VAL A 110 9.96 -9.90 12.30
CA VAL A 110 10.63 -9.07 11.29
C VAL A 110 11.98 -8.60 11.85
N SER A 111 13.07 -9.10 11.28
CA SER A 111 14.45 -8.84 11.71
C SER A 111 15.28 -7.99 10.74
N THR A 112 14.61 -7.26 9.85
CA THR A 112 15.25 -6.39 8.85
C THR A 112 15.18 -4.95 9.31
N ARG A 113 16.18 -4.12 8.97
CA ARG A 113 16.15 -2.68 9.28
C ARG A 113 14.94 -2.01 8.60
N VAL A 114 14.05 -1.42 9.39
CA VAL A 114 12.82 -0.74 8.93
C VAL A 114 13.00 0.78 9.05
N TYR A 115 12.69 1.50 7.97
CA TYR A 115 12.61 2.96 7.94
C TYR A 115 11.16 3.29 7.55
N LEU A 116 10.33 3.64 8.54
CA LEU A 116 8.89 3.81 8.35
C LEU A 116 8.58 5.26 7.98
N TYR A 117 7.75 5.44 6.95
CA TYR A 117 7.14 6.73 6.60
C TYR A 117 5.62 6.55 6.65
N TRP A 118 4.89 7.46 7.29
CA TRP A 118 3.44 7.40 7.43
C TRP A 118 2.84 8.81 7.67
N SER A 119 1.52 8.95 7.56
CA SER A 119 0.82 10.22 7.78
C SER A 119 -0.59 9.98 8.33
N ASP A 120 -1.14 10.94 9.08
CA ASP A 120 -2.50 10.87 9.63
C ASP A 120 -3.59 11.18 8.59
N LYS A 121 -3.22 11.68 7.39
CA LYS A 121 -4.16 11.88 6.28
C LYS A 121 -4.29 10.66 5.37
N ASP A 122 -3.54 9.58 5.64
CA ASP A 122 -3.67 8.31 4.93
C ASP A 122 -4.88 7.53 5.45
N TRP A 123 -5.85 7.27 4.57
CA TRP A 123 -7.08 6.54 4.92
C TRP A 123 -6.95 5.01 4.83
N LEU A 124 -5.88 4.51 4.20
CA LEU A 124 -5.60 3.07 4.10
C LEU A 124 -4.63 2.61 5.19
N ALA A 125 -3.51 3.32 5.35
CA ALA A 125 -2.54 3.09 6.41
C ALA A 125 -2.75 4.08 7.55
N THR A 126 -3.91 3.96 8.21
CA THR A 126 -4.36 4.96 9.19
C THR A 126 -3.37 5.11 10.35
N GLU A 127 -3.33 6.31 10.95
CA GLU A 127 -2.55 6.56 12.17
C GLU A 127 -2.87 5.54 13.27
N THR A 128 -4.14 5.14 13.39
CA THR A 128 -4.59 4.14 14.37
C THR A 128 -3.91 2.80 14.13
N ASP A 129 -3.90 2.30 12.90
CA ASP A 129 -3.27 1.02 12.56
C ASP A 129 -1.75 1.09 12.72
N ILE A 130 -1.12 2.19 12.32
CA ILE A 130 0.32 2.39 12.51
C ILE A 130 0.68 2.37 14.00
N LYS A 131 -0.01 3.17 14.83
CA LYS A 131 0.33 3.32 16.24
C LYS A 131 -0.09 2.13 17.11
N ARG A 132 -1.22 1.49 16.81
CA ARG A 132 -1.78 0.42 17.67
C ARG A 132 -1.46 -0.98 17.16
N SER A 133 -1.31 -1.17 15.86
CA SER A 133 -1.24 -2.50 15.25
C SER A 133 0.13 -2.84 14.65
N LEU A 134 0.88 -1.84 14.17
CA LEU A 134 2.18 -2.05 13.54
C LEU A 134 3.36 -1.72 14.48
N LEU A 135 3.48 -0.46 14.92
CA LEU A 135 4.63 0.02 15.70
C LEU A 135 4.92 -0.82 16.95
N PRO A 136 3.92 -1.22 17.78
CA PRO A 136 4.18 -2.05 18.95
C PRO A 136 4.73 -3.44 18.64
N LYS A 137 4.55 -3.92 17.40
CA LYS A 137 4.98 -5.26 16.97
C LYS A 137 6.37 -5.24 16.33
N ILE A 138 6.89 -4.09 15.88
CA ILE A 138 8.24 -4.00 15.33
C ILE A 138 9.24 -3.99 16.48
N GLN A 139 10.24 -4.89 16.46
CA GLN A 139 11.23 -4.87 17.53
C GLN A 139 12.06 -3.57 17.47
N PRO A 140 12.32 -2.90 18.61
CA PRO A 140 12.97 -1.58 18.63
C PRO A 140 14.33 -1.53 17.93
N GLN A 141 15.13 -2.62 17.99
CA GLN A 141 16.43 -2.67 17.33
C GLN A 141 16.34 -2.70 15.81
N PHE A 142 15.19 -3.04 15.23
CA PHE A 142 14.98 -3.08 13.78
C PHE A 142 14.32 -1.80 13.25
N LEU A 143 13.57 -1.06 14.06
CA LEU A 143 13.03 0.25 13.69
C LEU A 143 14.13 1.32 13.71
N LYS A 144 14.62 1.71 12.52
CA LYS A 144 15.71 2.69 12.38
C LYS A 144 15.22 4.12 12.25
N GLN A 145 14.06 4.32 11.64
CA GLN A 145 13.37 5.61 11.57
C GLN A 145 11.87 5.41 11.64
N ASN A 146 11.18 6.38 12.25
CA ASN A 146 9.73 6.50 12.32
C ASN A 146 9.34 7.92 11.92
N ASN A 147 9.20 8.14 10.61
CA ASN A 147 9.01 9.44 10.00
C ASN A 147 7.51 9.68 9.77
N ARG A 148 6.90 10.50 10.61
CA ARG A 148 5.54 11.00 10.34
C ARG A 148 5.64 12.21 9.42
N LEU A 149 5.01 12.12 8.25
CA LEU A 149 4.88 13.21 7.29
C LEU A 149 3.57 13.96 7.54
N ASN A 150 3.58 15.27 7.33
CA ASN A 150 2.40 16.11 7.47
C ASN A 150 1.65 16.17 6.15
N ASP A 151 0.32 16.03 6.19
CA ASP A 151 -0.59 16.20 5.05
C ASP A 151 -0.31 15.29 3.84
N TYR A 152 0.26 14.10 4.08
CA TYR A 152 0.37 13.05 3.05
C TYR A 152 -0.85 12.13 3.10
N ASN A 153 -1.53 11.94 1.98
CA ASN A 153 -2.46 10.84 1.81
C ASN A 153 -1.72 9.56 1.35
N HIS A 154 -2.47 8.49 1.07
CA HIS A 154 -1.87 7.22 0.65
C HIS A 154 -1.07 7.29 -0.67
N PHE A 155 -1.49 8.13 -1.61
CA PHE A 155 -0.87 8.24 -2.93
C PHE A 155 0.30 9.22 -2.96
N ASP A 156 0.36 10.17 -2.04
CA ASP A 156 1.43 11.17 -1.95
C ASP A 156 2.81 10.55 -1.77
N PHE A 157 2.90 9.37 -1.17
CA PHE A 157 4.15 8.61 -1.04
C PHE A 157 4.75 8.18 -2.39
N ILE A 158 3.96 8.22 -3.48
CA ILE A 158 4.35 7.83 -4.84
C ILE A 158 4.25 9.04 -5.79
N TRP A 159 3.16 9.81 -5.73
CA TRP A 159 2.83 10.88 -6.69
C TRP A 159 2.94 12.30 -6.12
N GLY A 160 3.16 12.44 -4.81
CA GLY A 160 3.25 13.73 -4.15
C GLY A 160 4.47 14.53 -4.64
N LEU A 161 4.26 15.80 -4.95
CA LEU A 161 5.31 16.70 -5.44
C LEU A 161 6.44 16.89 -4.43
N ARG A 162 6.17 16.70 -3.13
CA ARG A 162 7.17 16.77 -2.05
C ARG A 162 7.92 15.45 -1.80
N ALA A 163 7.40 14.32 -2.29
CA ALA A 163 7.99 12.99 -2.06
C ALA A 163 9.48 12.86 -2.46
N PRO A 164 9.96 13.50 -3.54
CA PRO A 164 11.38 13.49 -3.88
C PRO A 164 12.29 14.02 -2.76
N ASP A 165 11.90 15.12 -2.12
CA ASP A 165 12.70 15.78 -1.09
C ASP A 165 12.52 15.13 0.28
N GLU A 166 11.30 14.77 0.64
CA GLU A 166 10.95 14.29 1.99
C GLU A 166 11.12 12.78 2.16
N ILE A 167 11.11 12.00 1.06
CA ILE A 167 11.16 10.53 1.10
C ILE A 167 12.31 10.00 0.25
N TYR A 168 12.34 10.30 -1.06
CA TYR A 168 13.22 9.58 -1.99
C TYR A 168 14.69 9.95 -1.79
N LYS A 169 15.03 11.24 -1.70
CA LYS A 169 16.41 11.69 -1.41
C LYS A 169 16.91 11.14 -0.06
N PRO A 170 16.14 11.17 1.05
CA PRO A 170 16.49 10.48 2.29
C PRO A 170 16.75 8.97 2.11
N ILE A 171 15.87 8.24 1.42
CA ILE A 171 16.07 6.81 1.14
C ILE A 171 17.38 6.56 0.38
N ILE A 172 17.66 7.34 -0.66
CA ILE A 172 18.91 7.22 -1.44
C ILE A 172 20.12 7.42 -0.51
N ARG A 173 20.11 8.46 0.34
CA ARG A 173 21.21 8.70 1.30
C ARG A 173 21.42 7.54 2.26
N ILE A 174 20.33 6.93 2.76
CA ILE A 174 20.38 5.76 3.64
C ILE A 174 21.05 4.58 2.93
N ILE A 175 20.65 4.30 1.68
CA ILE A 175 21.21 3.22 0.86
C ILE A 175 22.70 3.49 0.58
N SER A 176 23.05 4.68 0.10
CA SER A 176 24.44 5.06 -0.20
C SER A 176 25.36 4.97 1.03
N ALA A 177 24.87 5.40 2.20
CA ALA A 177 25.62 5.28 3.45
C ALA A 177 25.81 3.81 3.87
N HIS A 178 24.80 2.96 3.64
CA HIS A 178 24.91 1.52 3.92
C HIS A 178 25.95 0.86 3.02
N GLU A 179 25.89 1.10 1.71
CA GLU A 179 26.83 0.52 0.75
C GLU A 179 28.27 1.01 0.99
N SER A 180 28.46 2.30 1.28
CA SER A 180 29.80 2.85 1.60
C SER A 180 30.43 2.15 2.82
N ARG A 181 29.64 1.89 3.87
CA ARG A 181 30.10 1.16 5.06
C ARG A 181 30.44 -0.30 4.74
N ARG A 182 29.65 -0.97 3.88
CA ARG A 182 29.93 -2.34 3.43
C ARG A 182 31.23 -2.42 2.63
N HIS A 183 31.46 -1.47 1.73
CA HIS A 183 32.71 -1.39 0.97
C HIS A 183 33.92 -1.16 1.89
N ALA A 184 33.85 -0.18 2.80
CA ALA A 184 34.93 0.07 3.75
C ALA A 184 35.27 -1.14 4.63
N TRP A 185 34.28 -1.96 4.99
CA TRP A 185 34.50 -3.18 5.77
C TRP A 185 35.17 -4.29 4.94
N ARG A 186 34.85 -4.41 3.65
CA ARG A 186 35.46 -5.41 2.75
C ARG A 186 36.95 -5.18 2.49
N TYR A 187 37.43 -3.93 2.53
CA TYR A 187 38.83 -3.57 2.31
C TYR A 187 39.67 -3.43 3.59
N ARG A 188 39.08 -3.71 4.76
CA ARG A 188 39.77 -3.73 6.07
C ARG A 188 40.11 -5.15 6.54
N ARG A 189 39.88 -6.17 5.71
CA ARG A 189 40.27 -7.56 5.95
C ARG A 189 41.39 -7.95 5.00
#